data_AF-X1QWK6-F1
#
_entry.id   AF-X1QWK6-F1
#
_cell.length_a   1.000
_cell.length_b   1.000
_cell.length_c   1.000
_cell.angle_alpha   90.00
_cell.angle_beta   90.00
_cell.angle_gamma   90.00
#
_symmetry.space_group_name_H-M   'P 1'
#
loop_
_entity.id
_entity.type
_entity.pdbx_description
1 polymer ?
#
loop_
_entity_poly.entity_id
_entity_poly.type
_entity_poly.pdbx_seq_one_letter_code
_entity_poly.pdbx_strand_id
1 'polypeptide(L)'
;EGQSMVKTFLEEFGVLPDLDGILSVEGDFYRRAARLYDFSLNPVELDRDYPLLLREIVKSYESVRDETFRLAHLDAIRDLVCINFLFDHAKICEWGTVNNAIEMLHKQSEKDIRYHVNDWGIISYLTMSSDYVKACMKA
;
A
#
# COMPACT_ATOMS: atom_id res chain seq x y z
N GLU A 1 -17.47 -20.08 21.56
CA GLU A 1 -17.18 -21.11 20.53
C GLU A 1 -16.50 -20.41 19.38
N GLY A 2 -15.28 -20.82 19.02
CA GLY A 2 -14.49 -20.14 17.99
C GLY A 2 -15.15 -20.30 16.63
N GLN A 3 -15.44 -19.18 15.95
CA GLN A 3 -15.92 -19.20 14.58
C GLN A 3 -14.85 -19.89 13.72
N SER A 4 -15.22 -20.93 12.96
CA SER A 4 -14.28 -21.63 12.10
C SER A 4 -13.73 -20.66 11.05
N MET A 5 -12.41 -20.50 10.95
CA MET A 5 -11.77 -19.66 9.94
C MET A 5 -12.22 -20.01 8.52
N VAL A 6 -12.49 -21.29 8.25
CA VAL A 6 -13.05 -21.76 6.98
C VAL A 6 -14.47 -21.23 6.76
N LYS A 7 -15.29 -21.16 7.81
CA LYS A 7 -16.64 -20.59 7.75
C LYS A 7 -16.58 -19.08 7.47
N THR A 8 -15.74 -18.34 8.20
CA THR A 8 -15.54 -16.90 7.97
C THR A 8 -14.98 -16.63 6.57
N PHE A 9 -14.05 -17.45 6.10
CA PHE A 9 -13.53 -17.37 4.73
C PHE A 9 -14.65 -17.56 3.69
N LEU A 10 -15.50 -18.57 3.85
CA LEU A 10 -16.62 -18.81 2.94
C LEU A 10 -17.69 -17.71 3.03
N GLU A 11 -17.88 -17.09 4.20
CA GLU A 11 -18.77 -15.93 4.37
C GLU A 11 -18.21 -14.68 3.64
N GLU A 12 -16.91 -14.41 3.80
CA GLU A 12 -16.27 -13.23 3.23
C GLU A 12 -15.84 -13.40 1.77
N PHE A 13 -15.65 -14.62 1.27
CA PHE A 13 -15.14 -14.87 -0.09
C PHE A 13 -15.99 -15.86 -0.92
N GLY A 14 -16.99 -16.53 -0.32
CA GLY A 14 -17.70 -17.65 -0.95
C GLY A 14 -19.02 -17.33 -1.67
N VAL A 15 -19.58 -16.12 -1.53
CA VAL A 15 -20.87 -15.74 -2.17
C VAL A 15 -20.68 -14.55 -3.11
N LEU A 16 -19.93 -14.65 -4.22
CA LEU A 16 -19.86 -13.54 -5.19
C LEU A 16 -19.68 -13.97 -6.66
N PRO A 17 -20.21 -13.17 -7.61
CA PRO A 17 -20.26 -13.49 -9.05
C PRO A 17 -18.96 -13.21 -9.83
N ASP A 18 -17.97 -12.52 -9.24
CA ASP A 18 -16.72 -12.18 -9.93
C ASP A 18 -15.54 -12.01 -8.95
N LEU A 19 -14.52 -12.87 -9.08
CA LEU A 19 -13.30 -12.85 -8.28
C LEU A 19 -12.46 -11.59 -8.58
N ASP A 20 -12.56 -11.08 -9.82
CA ASP A 20 -11.77 -9.96 -10.30
C ASP A 20 -12.15 -8.67 -9.57
N GLY A 21 -13.41 -8.51 -9.16
CA GLY A 21 -13.85 -7.37 -8.35
C GLY A 21 -13.26 -7.35 -6.94
N ILE A 22 -13.09 -8.52 -6.31
CA ILE A 22 -12.51 -8.63 -4.95
C ILE A 22 -11.01 -8.35 -4.99
N LEU A 23 -10.32 -8.97 -5.95
CA LEU A 23 -8.88 -8.81 -6.14
C LEU A 23 -8.52 -7.53 -6.90
N SER A 24 -9.53 -6.75 -7.31
CA SER A 24 -9.29 -5.50 -8.01
C SER A 24 -8.52 -4.52 -7.12
N VAL A 25 -7.82 -3.63 -7.81
CA VAL A 25 -7.11 -2.48 -7.25
C VAL A 25 -8.01 -1.59 -6.37
N GLU A 26 -9.29 -1.52 -6.69
CA GLU A 26 -10.32 -0.77 -5.94
C GLU A 26 -11.07 -1.65 -4.92
N GLY A 27 -10.67 -2.91 -4.80
CA GLY A 27 -11.42 -3.99 -4.20
C GLY A 27 -11.46 -3.98 -2.68
N ASP A 28 -12.51 -4.60 -2.16
CA ASP A 28 -12.81 -4.78 -0.73
C ASP A 28 -11.86 -5.81 -0.04
N PHE A 29 -10.76 -6.20 -0.70
CA PHE A 29 -9.84 -7.25 -0.26
C PHE A 29 -9.30 -7.00 1.14
N TYR A 30 -8.71 -5.82 1.41
CA TYR A 30 -8.12 -5.52 2.70
C TYR A 30 -9.15 -5.50 3.84
N ARG A 31 -10.38 -5.05 3.57
CA ARG A 31 -11.49 -5.08 4.52
C ARG A 31 -11.95 -6.51 4.82
N ARG A 32 -12.03 -7.37 3.80
CA ARG A 32 -12.38 -8.80 3.95
C ARG A 32 -11.27 -9.58 4.65
N ALA A 33 -10.02 -9.31 4.31
CA ALA A 33 -8.86 -9.87 5.01
C ALA A 33 -8.87 -9.47 6.49
N ALA A 34 -9.16 -8.20 6.80
CA ALA A 34 -9.30 -7.76 8.18
C ALA A 34 -10.40 -8.53 8.94
N ARG A 35 -11.57 -8.73 8.34
CA ARG A 35 -12.64 -9.54 8.96
C ARG A 35 -12.27 -11.00 9.14
N LEU A 36 -11.56 -11.59 8.18
CA LEU A 36 -11.09 -12.97 8.24
C LEU A 36 -10.14 -13.21 9.43
N TYR A 37 -9.27 -12.24 9.71
CA TYR A 37 -8.26 -12.32 10.77
C TYR A 37 -8.64 -11.56 12.05
N ASP A 38 -9.89 -11.09 12.17
CA ASP A 38 -10.41 -10.31 13.31
C ASP A 38 -9.57 -9.05 13.62
N PHE A 39 -9.09 -8.38 12.57
CA PHE A 39 -8.42 -7.08 12.67
C PHE A 39 -9.44 -5.94 12.73
N SER A 40 -9.00 -4.82 13.31
CA SER A 40 -9.80 -3.61 13.35
C SER A 40 -10.06 -3.06 11.95
N LEU A 41 -11.28 -2.57 11.73
CA LEU A 41 -11.72 -1.96 10.47
C LEU A 41 -11.47 -0.44 10.42
N ASN A 42 -10.60 0.08 11.28
CA ASN A 42 -10.31 1.50 11.34
C ASN A 42 -9.53 1.93 10.08
N PRO A 43 -10.05 2.86 9.27
CA PRO A 43 -9.34 3.31 8.08
C PRO A 43 -8.10 4.14 8.44
N VAL A 44 -7.13 4.16 7.54
CA VAL A 44 -6.03 5.11 7.59
C VAL A 44 -6.56 6.53 7.35
N GLU A 45 -6.24 7.44 8.24
CA GLU A 45 -6.60 8.86 8.17
C GLU A 45 -5.39 9.65 7.72
N LEU A 46 -5.41 10.18 6.49
CA LEU A 46 -4.24 10.81 5.87
C LEU A 46 -3.60 11.87 6.76
N ASP A 47 -4.37 12.81 7.32
CA ASP A 47 -3.83 13.90 8.16
C ASP A 47 -3.15 13.42 9.44
N ARG A 48 -3.67 12.33 10.03
CA ARG A 48 -3.18 11.80 11.31
C ARG A 48 -2.04 10.81 11.13
N ASP A 49 -2.14 9.97 10.11
CA ASP A 49 -1.26 8.83 9.86
C ASP A 49 -0.15 9.16 8.85
N TYR A 50 -0.11 10.38 8.28
CA TYR A 50 0.87 10.77 7.27
C TYR A 50 2.33 10.43 7.61
N PRO A 51 2.86 10.70 8.82
CA PRO A 51 4.25 10.38 9.14
C PRO A 51 4.54 8.87 9.07
N LEU A 52 3.56 8.05 9.47
CA LEU A 52 3.66 6.59 9.42
C LEU A 52 3.51 6.08 7.98
N LEU A 53 2.56 6.62 7.22
CA LEU A 53 2.38 6.33 5.79
C LEU A 53 3.67 6.60 5.02
N LEU A 54 4.31 7.74 5.29
CA LEU A 54 5.56 8.14 4.63
C LEU A 54 6.66 7.12 4.87
N ARG A 55 6.82 6.68 6.13
CA ARG A 55 7.81 5.67 6.50
C ARG A 55 7.56 4.34 5.78
N GLU A 56 6.31 3.87 5.77
CA GLU A 56 5.97 2.62 5.11
C GLU A 56 6.09 2.71 3.58
N ILE A 57 5.80 3.86 2.97
CA ILE A 57 6.03 4.09 1.53
C ILE A 57 7.52 3.97 1.21
N VAL A 58 8.39 4.63 1.97
CA VAL A 58 9.84 4.59 1.75
C VAL A 58 10.41 3.19 1.96
N LYS A 59 9.96 2.49 3.01
CA LYS A 59 10.35 1.11 3.30
C LYS A 59 9.89 0.15 2.19
N SER A 60 8.65 0.30 1.75
CA SER A 60 8.08 -0.52 0.66
C SER A 60 8.82 -0.26 -0.66
N TYR A 61 9.07 1.00 -1.00
CA TYR A 61 9.91 1.38 -2.15
C TYR A 61 11.29 0.70 -2.08
N GLU A 62 11.98 0.78 -0.95
CA GLU A 62 13.32 0.20 -0.81
C GLU A 62 13.30 -1.33 -0.94
N SER A 63 12.20 -1.98 -0.53
CA SER A 63 12.06 -3.44 -0.61
C SER A 63 11.76 -3.99 -2.01
N VAL A 64 11.13 -3.19 -2.88
CA VAL A 64 10.70 -3.65 -4.23
C VAL A 64 11.44 -2.99 -5.37
N ARG A 65 12.27 -1.98 -5.09
CA ARG A 65 13.05 -1.32 -6.14
C ARG A 65 14.05 -2.30 -6.77
N ASP A 66 14.24 -2.17 -8.06
CA ASP A 66 15.35 -2.81 -8.76
C ASP A 66 16.70 -2.30 -8.22
N GLU A 67 17.70 -3.18 -8.12
CA GLU A 67 19.01 -2.81 -7.57
C GLU A 67 19.79 -1.85 -8.50
N THR A 68 19.61 -2.00 -9.81
CA THR A 68 20.40 -1.31 -10.83
C THR A 68 19.78 0.04 -11.20
N PHE A 69 18.49 0.04 -11.53
CA PHE A 69 17.75 1.20 -12.02
C PHE A 69 16.96 1.89 -10.92
N ARG A 70 16.78 1.24 -9.76
CA ARG A 70 16.05 1.78 -8.60
C ARG A 70 14.59 2.11 -8.89
N LEU A 71 14.03 1.50 -9.93
CA LEU A 71 12.62 1.59 -10.27
C LEU A 71 11.83 0.64 -9.38
N ALA A 72 10.78 1.15 -8.76
CA ALA A 72 9.82 0.38 -7.99
C ALA A 72 8.44 0.55 -8.62
N HIS A 73 7.72 -0.55 -8.87
CA HIS A 73 6.37 -0.48 -9.41
C HIS A 73 5.42 0.10 -8.35
N LEU A 74 4.59 1.07 -8.74
CA LEU A 74 3.68 1.76 -7.82
C LEU A 74 2.69 0.79 -7.17
N ASP A 75 2.14 -0.15 -7.94
CA ASP A 75 1.22 -1.17 -7.42
C ASP A 75 1.87 -2.00 -6.29
N ALA A 76 3.11 -2.45 -6.48
CA ALA A 76 3.84 -3.19 -5.47
C ALA A 76 4.09 -2.35 -4.20
N ILE A 77 4.39 -1.05 -4.35
CA ILE A 77 4.51 -0.13 -3.21
C ILE A 77 3.16 -0.03 -2.48
N ARG A 78 2.05 0.19 -3.20
CA ARG A 78 0.72 0.36 -2.62
C ARG A 78 0.28 -0.89 -1.85
N ASP A 79 0.50 -2.06 -2.43
CA ASP A 79 0.15 -3.32 -1.80
C ASP A 79 0.95 -3.57 -0.53
N LEU A 80 2.27 -3.39 -0.56
CA LEU A 80 3.08 -3.58 0.65
C LEU A 80 2.75 -2.57 1.75
N VAL A 81 2.48 -1.31 1.40
CA VAL A 81 2.02 -0.32 2.37
C VAL A 81 0.71 -0.77 3.00
N CYS A 82 -0.28 -1.17 2.20
CA CYS A 82 -1.57 -1.56 2.74
C CYS A 82 -1.54 -2.88 3.53
N ILE A 83 -0.72 -3.84 3.11
CA ILE A 83 -0.44 -5.07 3.86
C ILE A 83 0.20 -4.72 5.22
N ASN A 84 1.26 -3.92 5.25
CA ASN A 84 1.94 -3.56 6.50
C ASN A 84 1.02 -2.77 7.43
N PHE A 85 0.20 -1.85 6.92
CA PHE A 85 -0.79 -1.15 7.75
C PHE A 85 -1.84 -2.08 8.35
N LEU A 86 -2.27 -3.09 7.60
CA LEU A 86 -3.20 -4.08 8.12
C LEU A 86 -2.57 -4.92 9.23
N PHE A 87 -1.38 -5.48 9.00
CA PHE A 87 -0.73 -6.40 9.94
C PHE A 87 -0.07 -5.71 11.14
N ASP A 88 0.67 -4.62 10.92
CA ASP A 88 1.48 -3.98 11.96
C ASP A 88 0.71 -2.89 12.72
N HIS A 89 -0.36 -2.36 12.13
CA HIS A 89 -1.09 -1.21 12.68
C HIS A 89 -2.59 -1.44 12.85
N ALA A 90 -3.12 -2.61 12.44
CA ALA A 90 -4.54 -2.92 12.48
C ALA A 90 -5.41 -1.81 11.84
N LYS A 91 -4.97 -1.30 10.69
CA LYS A 91 -5.68 -0.26 9.94
C LYS A 91 -5.96 -0.68 8.51
N ILE A 92 -7.13 -0.30 8.02
CA ILE A 92 -7.53 -0.49 6.63
C ILE A 92 -6.93 0.61 5.77
N CYS A 93 -6.08 0.20 4.85
CA CYS A 93 -5.46 1.06 3.85
C CYS A 93 -6.17 0.88 2.50
N GLU A 94 -6.26 1.97 1.75
CA GLU A 94 -6.76 1.99 0.38
C GLU A 94 -5.69 2.60 -0.52
N TRP A 95 -5.57 2.10 -1.77
CA TRP A 95 -4.57 2.59 -2.72
C TRP A 95 -4.70 4.10 -2.97
N GLY A 96 -5.91 4.65 -2.95
CA GLY A 96 -6.15 6.10 -3.07
C GLY A 96 -5.44 6.90 -1.98
N THR A 97 -5.47 6.42 -0.73
CA THR A 97 -4.77 7.06 0.39
C THR A 97 -3.26 7.03 0.19
N VAL A 98 -2.73 5.89 -0.26
CA VAL A 98 -1.29 5.75 -0.56
C VAL A 98 -0.89 6.68 -1.71
N ASN A 99 -1.70 6.77 -2.77
CA ASN A 99 -1.45 7.68 -3.89
C ASN A 99 -1.40 9.14 -3.44
N ASN A 100 -2.38 9.59 -2.65
CA ASN A 100 -2.40 10.94 -2.11
C ASN A 100 -1.14 11.22 -1.27
N ALA A 101 -0.70 10.26 -0.46
CA ALA A 101 0.54 10.39 0.31
C ALA A 101 1.80 10.46 -0.59
N ILE A 102 1.90 9.63 -1.64
CA ILE A 102 3.01 9.69 -2.61
C ILE A 102 3.02 11.03 -3.36
N GLU A 103 1.85 11.57 -3.73
CA GLU A 103 1.76 12.88 -4.37
C GLU A 103 2.19 14.02 -3.44
N MET A 104 1.80 13.97 -2.16
CA MET A 104 2.25 14.94 -1.15
C MET A 104 3.76 14.86 -0.96
N LEU A 105 4.30 13.65 -0.90
CA LEU A 105 5.72 13.37 -0.85
C LEU A 105 6.47 13.98 -2.04
N HIS A 106 5.98 13.74 -3.26
CA HIS A 106 6.58 14.29 -4.47
C HIS A 106 6.59 15.82 -4.46
N LYS A 107 5.49 16.46 -4.04
CA LYS A 107 5.42 17.94 -3.91
C LYS A 107 6.38 18.50 -2.86
N GLN A 108 6.65 17.76 -1.79
CA GLN A 108 7.58 18.18 -0.72
C GLN A 108 9.05 17.95 -1.11
N SER A 109 9.33 17.06 -2.07
CA SER A 109 10.69 16.62 -2.39
C SER A 109 10.85 16.32 -3.88
N GLU A 110 10.48 17.29 -4.73
CA GLU A 110 10.45 17.15 -6.19
C GLU A 110 11.78 16.69 -6.81
N LYS A 111 12.90 17.05 -6.18
CA LYS A 111 14.25 16.67 -6.67
C LYS A 111 14.57 15.20 -6.39
N ASP A 112 13.99 14.66 -5.34
CA ASP A 112 14.32 13.36 -4.78
C ASP A 112 13.38 12.26 -5.24
N ILE A 113 12.13 12.60 -5.53
CA ILE A 113 11.08 11.63 -5.90
C ILE A 113 10.68 11.87 -7.35
N ARG A 114 10.81 10.86 -8.21
CA ARG A 114 10.47 10.95 -9.63
C ARG A 114 9.58 9.80 -10.07
N TYR A 115 8.59 10.12 -10.89
CA TYR A 115 7.74 9.15 -11.58
C TYR A 115 8.35 8.74 -12.91
N HIS A 116 8.17 7.49 -13.29
CA HIS A 116 8.51 6.97 -14.61
C HIS A 116 7.34 6.21 -15.21
N VAL A 117 7.30 6.19 -16.54
CA VAL A 117 6.24 5.55 -17.32
C VAL A 117 6.62 4.15 -17.75
N ASN A 118 5.63 3.31 -17.99
CA ASN A 118 5.79 2.03 -18.68
C ASN A 118 5.80 2.20 -20.21
N ASP A 119 5.89 1.09 -20.94
CA ASP A 119 5.94 1.07 -22.40
C ASP A 119 4.70 1.67 -23.09
N TRP A 120 3.60 1.82 -22.36
CA TRP A 120 2.36 2.44 -22.83
C TRP A 120 2.23 3.92 -22.43
N GLY A 121 3.26 4.51 -21.83
CA GLY A 121 3.26 5.92 -21.41
C GLY A 121 2.46 6.18 -20.12
N ILE A 122 2.09 5.14 -19.38
CA ILE A 122 1.35 5.26 -18.11
C ILE A 122 2.35 5.34 -16.97
N ILE A 123 2.14 6.27 -16.03
CA ILE A 123 2.96 6.36 -14.80
C ILE A 123 2.77 5.07 -13.99
N SER A 124 3.83 4.27 -13.89
CA SER A 124 3.79 2.97 -13.23
C SER A 124 4.94 2.78 -12.24
N TYR A 125 5.96 3.62 -12.28
CA TYR A 125 7.15 3.44 -11.45
C TYR A 125 7.50 4.70 -10.66
N LEU A 126 8.11 4.47 -9.51
CA LEU A 126 8.66 5.50 -8.63
C LEU A 126 10.17 5.27 -8.49
N THR A 127 10.92 6.37 -8.41
CA THR A 127 12.32 6.38 -7.97
C THR A 127 12.47 7.41 -6.85
N MET A 128 13.27 7.07 -5.85
CA MET A 128 13.66 7.97 -4.76
C MET A 128 15.19 8.07 -4.67
N SER A 129 15.72 9.28 -4.42
CA SER A 129 17.16 9.48 -4.23
C SER A 129 17.69 8.69 -3.02
N SER A 130 18.96 8.28 -3.04
CA SER A 130 19.52 7.50 -1.93
C SER A 130 19.60 8.30 -0.63
N ASP A 131 19.88 9.59 -0.74
CA ASP A 131 20.01 10.47 0.42
C ASP A 131 18.66 10.70 1.08
N TYR A 132 17.59 10.83 0.27
CA TYR A 132 16.23 10.92 0.75
C TYR A 132 15.81 9.67 1.52
N VAL A 133 15.98 8.48 0.93
CA VAL A 133 15.66 7.20 1.59
C VAL A 133 16.41 7.06 2.92
N LYS A 134 17.71 7.37 2.94
CA LYS A 134 18.52 7.32 4.17
C LYS A 134 18.06 8.31 5.22
N ALA A 135 17.63 9.51 4.83
CA ALA A 135 17.10 10.50 5.76
C ALA A 135 15.80 10.01 6.41
N CYS A 136 14.88 9.46 5.61
CA CYS A 136 13.61 8.92 6.10
C CYS A 136 13.76 7.68 6.98
N MET A 137 14.74 6.81 6.69
CA MET A 137 14.95 5.57 7.46
C MET A 137 15.72 5.77 8.79
N LYS A 138 16.32 6.94 9.01
CA LYS A 138 17.02 7.29 10.26
C LYS A 138 16.14 8.02 11.28
N ALA A 139 14.98 8.50 10.86
CA ALA A 139 13.99 9.20 11.69
C ALA A 139 13.06 8.21 12.40
#